data_AF-A0A5Y1FID8-F1
#
_entry.id   AF-A0A5Y1FID8-F1
#
_cell.length_a   1.000
_cell.length_b   1.000
_cell.length_c   1.000
_cell.angle_alpha   90.00
_cell.angle_beta   90.00
_cell.angle_gamma   90.00
#
_symmetry.space_group_name_H-M   'P 1'
#
loop_
_entity.id
_entity.type
_entity.pdbx_description
1 polymer ?
#
loop_
_entity_poly.entity_id
_entity_poly.type
_entity_poly.pdbx_seq_one_letter_code
_entity_poly.pdbx_strand_id
1 'polypeptide(L)'
;MNKPLVSFAELSGNAINVARQSVIDMEMDATREKIGKARSLFHSGIHRAVNGYPLIQSAANQLAVIKRLLGDTKYLDACITENLCMFSPEGYLYLFMQRRFINEPVA
;
A
#
# COMPACT_ATOMS: atom_id res chain seq x y z
N MET A 1 -16.64 -11.56 16.63
CA MET A 1 -17.51 -10.47 16.15
C MET A 1 -16.91 -9.93 14.87
N ASN A 2 -17.66 -9.86 13.78
CA ASN A 2 -17.17 -9.18 12.57
C ASN A 2 -17.11 -7.68 12.87
N LYS A 3 -15.91 -7.08 12.83
CA LYS A 3 -15.76 -5.63 12.98
C LYS A 3 -16.45 -4.92 11.82
N PRO A 4 -17.10 -3.77 12.05
CA PRO A 4 -17.73 -3.00 10.99
C PRO A 4 -16.69 -2.47 10.01
N LEU A 5 -17.08 -2.38 8.73
CA LEU A 5 -16.29 -1.75 7.67
C LEU A 5 -16.82 -0.33 7.47
N VAL A 6 -15.91 0.64 7.50
CA VAL A 6 -16.23 2.07 7.35
C VAL A 6 -15.40 2.68 6.23
N SER A 7 -15.96 3.68 5.55
CA SER A 7 -15.25 4.49 4.57
C SER A 7 -14.32 5.49 5.25
N PHE A 8 -13.38 6.06 4.48
CA PHE A 8 -12.46 7.07 4.99
C PHE A 8 -13.18 8.33 5.53
N ALA A 9 -14.30 8.72 4.92
CA ALA A 9 -15.08 9.87 5.35
C ALA A 9 -15.78 9.69 6.70
N GLU A 10 -15.97 8.44 7.14
CA GLU A 10 -16.57 8.09 8.43
C GLU A 10 -15.53 7.99 9.56
N LEU A 11 -14.24 8.05 9.23
CA LEU A 11 -13.16 8.06 10.22
C LEU A 11 -13.04 9.45 10.87
N SER A 12 -12.64 9.45 12.14
CA SER A 12 -12.43 10.69 12.89
C SER A 12 -11.23 10.59 13.83
N GLY A 13 -10.69 11.76 14.22
CA GLY A 13 -9.58 11.86 15.15
C GLY A 13 -8.35 11.09 14.70
N ASN A 14 -7.77 10.29 15.60
CA ASN A 14 -6.53 9.55 15.33
C ASN A 14 -6.69 8.43 14.28
N ALA A 15 -7.91 7.91 14.08
CA ALA A 15 -8.15 6.83 13.13
C ALA A 15 -7.81 7.23 11.69
N ILE A 16 -7.93 8.53 11.35
CA ILE A 16 -7.54 9.07 10.04
C ILE A 16 -6.03 8.88 9.82
N ASN A 17 -5.22 9.13 10.84
CA ASN A 17 -3.76 8.97 10.73
C ASN A 17 -3.38 7.49 10.63
N VAL A 18 -4.07 6.61 11.36
CA VAL A 18 -3.89 5.14 11.26
C VAL A 18 -4.27 4.63 9.86
N ALA A 19 -5.35 5.15 9.26
CA ALA A 19 -5.77 4.82 7.90
C ALA A 19 -4.76 5.23 6.84
N ARG A 20 -4.27 6.47 6.92
CA ARG A 20 -3.19 6.97 6.06
C ARG A 20 -1.96 6.09 6.17
N GLN A 21 -1.53 5.79 7.40
CA GLN A 21 -0.34 4.96 7.62
C GLN A 21 -0.55 3.53 7.10
N SER A 22 -1.72 2.93 7.33
CA SER A 22 -2.03 1.57 6.84
C SER A 22 -1.95 1.46 5.32
N VAL A 23 -2.38 2.50 4.60
CA VAL A 23 -2.29 2.56 3.13
C VAL A 23 -0.84 2.72 2.67
N ILE A 24 -0.07 3.59 3.34
CA ILE A 24 1.36 3.76 3.06
C ILE A 24 2.12 2.44 3.29
N ASP A 25 1.87 1.77 4.41
CA ASP A 25 2.52 0.50 4.77
C ASP A 25 2.22 -0.58 3.72
N MET A 26 0.96 -0.69 3.29
CA MET A 26 0.57 -1.61 2.22
C MET A 26 1.34 -1.34 0.92
N GLU A 27 1.42 -0.08 0.48
CA GLU A 27 2.15 0.29 -0.73
C GLU A 27 3.66 0.04 -0.60
N MET A 28 4.23 0.28 0.58
CA MET A 28 5.63 -0.03 0.87
C MET A 28 5.91 -1.52 0.80
N ASP A 29 5.05 -2.36 1.36
CA ASP A 29 5.19 -3.81 1.33
C ASP A 29 5.05 -4.37 -0.09
N ALA A 30 4.05 -3.90 -0.85
CA ALA A 30 3.88 -4.25 -2.25
C ALA A 30 5.10 -3.86 -3.10
N THR A 31 5.69 -2.69 -2.82
CA THR A 31 6.91 -2.23 -3.49
C THR A 31 8.13 -3.08 -3.13
N ARG A 32 8.28 -3.44 -1.85
CA ARG A 32 9.37 -4.31 -1.38
C ARG A 32 9.30 -5.68 -2.08
N GLU A 33 8.10 -6.24 -2.23
CA GLU A 33 7.90 -7.50 -2.95
C GLU A 33 8.31 -7.39 -4.43
N LYS A 34 7.90 -6.31 -5.11
CA LYS A 34 8.28 -6.07 -6.52
C LYS A 34 9.79 -5.90 -6.70
N ILE A 35 10.45 -5.15 -5.82
CA ILE A 35 11.90 -5.00 -5.84
C ILE A 35 12.58 -6.36 -5.60
N GLY A 36 12.08 -7.16 -4.66
CA GLY A 36 12.58 -8.52 -4.40
C GLY A 36 12.51 -9.42 -5.63
N LYS A 37 11.36 -9.41 -6.34
CA LYS A 37 11.17 -10.16 -7.60
C LYS A 37 12.11 -9.67 -8.69
N ALA A 38 12.23 -8.35 -8.87
CA ALA A 38 13.16 -7.78 -9.84
C ALA A 38 14.60 -8.22 -9.53
N ARG A 39 15.04 -8.08 -8.28
CA ARG A 39 16.38 -8.51 -7.84
C ARG A 39 16.64 -9.99 -8.13
N SER A 40 15.68 -10.87 -7.85
CA SER A 40 15.80 -12.31 -8.15
C SER A 40 16.01 -12.55 -9.65
N LEU A 41 15.26 -11.84 -10.51
CA LEU A 41 15.42 -11.94 -11.96
C LEU A 41 16.80 -11.46 -12.42
N PHE A 42 17.33 -10.36 -11.86
CA PHE A 42 18.69 -9.88 -12.15
C PHE A 42 19.77 -10.93 -11.80
N HIS A 43 19.62 -11.60 -10.66
CA HIS A 43 20.57 -12.66 -10.26
C HIS A 43 20.50 -13.90 -11.17
N SER A 44 19.38 -14.12 -11.86
CA SER A 44 19.20 -15.31 -12.72
C SER A 44 19.85 -15.23 -14.11
N GLY A 45 20.42 -14.07 -14.49
CA GLY A 45 21.25 -13.93 -15.69
C GLY A 45 21.08 -12.60 -16.44
N ILE A 46 22.15 -12.15 -17.10
CA ILE A 46 22.23 -10.83 -17.78
C ILE A 46 21.14 -10.63 -18.86
N HIS A 47 20.77 -11.67 -19.62
CA HIS A 47 19.72 -11.54 -20.64
C HIS A 47 18.34 -11.23 -20.02
N ARG A 48 18.05 -11.79 -18.84
CA ARG A 48 16.80 -11.52 -18.10
C ARG A 48 16.83 -10.15 -17.43
N ALA A 49 18.02 -9.68 -17.05
CA ALA A 49 18.24 -8.32 -16.56
C ALA A 49 17.96 -7.26 -17.64
N VAL A 50 18.53 -7.43 -18.84
CA VAL A 50 18.35 -6.51 -19.98
C VAL A 50 16.88 -6.48 -20.41
N ASN A 51 16.24 -7.64 -20.53
CA ASN A 51 14.81 -7.73 -20.85
C ASN A 51 13.90 -7.32 -19.67
N GLY A 52 14.46 -7.20 -18.47
CA GLY A 52 13.80 -6.81 -17.23
C GLY A 52 13.70 -5.30 -17.01
N TYR A 53 14.18 -4.47 -17.95
CA TYR A 53 14.11 -3.00 -17.86
C TYR A 53 12.71 -2.46 -17.49
N PRO A 54 11.58 -2.96 -18.04
CA PRO A 54 10.24 -2.52 -17.62
C PRO A 54 9.96 -2.76 -16.13
N LEU A 55 10.53 -3.80 -15.52
CA LEU A 55 10.36 -4.09 -14.09
C LEU A 55 11.13 -3.11 -13.22
N ILE A 56 12.33 -2.69 -13.63
CA ILE A 56 13.08 -1.62 -12.95
C ILE A 56 12.27 -0.33 -13.01
N GLN A 57 11.79 0.05 -14.20
CA GLN A 57 11.01 1.27 -14.36
C GLN A 57 9.73 1.23 -13.52
N SER A 58 9.04 0.10 -13.48
CA SER A 58 7.85 -0.09 -12.65
C SER A 58 8.18 0.09 -11.16
N ALA A 59 9.27 -0.50 -10.67
CA ALA A 59 9.70 -0.33 -9.28
C ALA A 59 10.09 1.13 -8.97
N ALA A 60 10.80 1.81 -9.88
CA ALA A 60 11.16 3.22 -9.74
C ALA A 60 9.92 4.13 -9.70
N ASN A 61 8.95 3.89 -10.57
CA ASN A 61 7.69 4.62 -10.59
C ASN A 61 6.93 4.43 -9.27
N GLN A 62 6.90 3.21 -8.72
CA GLN A 62 6.19 2.96 -7.47
C GLN A 62 6.90 3.59 -6.26
N LEU A 63 8.23 3.64 -6.25
CA LEU A 63 8.98 4.42 -5.25
C LEU A 63 8.66 5.92 -5.34
N ALA A 64 8.47 6.47 -6.55
CA ALA A 64 8.05 7.86 -6.71
C ALA A 64 6.64 8.11 -6.16
N VAL A 65 5.72 7.16 -6.36
CA VAL A 65 4.37 7.20 -5.77
C VAL A 65 4.47 7.20 -4.24
N ILE A 66 5.22 6.29 -3.63
CA ILE A 66 5.41 6.26 -2.16
C ILE A 66 5.95 7.59 -1.63
N LYS A 67 6.96 8.16 -2.29
CA LYS A 67 7.49 9.49 -1.90
C LYS A 67 6.41 10.56 -1.92
N ARG A 68 5.51 10.52 -2.91
CA ARG A 68 4.39 11.46 -3.00
C ARG A 68 3.36 11.22 -1.90
N LEU A 69 2.99 9.97 -1.63
CA LEU A 69 2.06 9.62 -0.56
C LEU A 69 2.57 10.07 0.83
N LEU A 70 3.87 9.98 1.07
CA LEU A 70 4.52 10.44 2.31
C LEU A 70 4.57 11.98 2.44
N GLY A 71 4.67 12.70 1.32
CA GLY A 71 4.88 14.15 1.30
C GLY A 71 3.62 14.98 1.09
N ASP A 72 2.54 14.40 0.58
CA ASP A 72 1.31 15.09 0.20
C ASP A 72 0.07 14.36 0.74
N THR A 73 -0.40 14.83 1.89
CA THR A 73 -1.57 14.26 2.57
C THR A 73 -2.86 14.45 1.78
N LYS A 74 -3.00 15.53 1.01
CA LYS A 74 -4.19 15.74 0.17
C LYS A 74 -4.24 14.74 -0.98
N TYR A 75 -3.10 14.48 -1.60
CA TYR A 75 -3.00 13.45 -2.61
C TYR A 75 -3.29 12.06 -2.04
N LEU A 76 -2.76 11.74 -0.86
CA LEU A 76 -3.06 10.47 -0.18
C LEU A 76 -4.56 10.31 0.11
N ASP A 77 -5.20 11.32 0.68
CA ASP A 77 -6.65 11.28 0.98
C ASP A 77 -7.49 11.11 -0.30
N ALA A 78 -7.09 11.76 -1.41
CA ALA A 78 -7.71 11.57 -2.71
C ALA A 78 -7.54 10.13 -3.21
N CYS A 79 -6.33 9.57 -3.16
CA CYS A 79 -6.09 8.17 -3.52
C CYS A 79 -6.91 7.20 -2.67
N ILE A 80 -7.01 7.43 -1.36
CA ILE A 80 -7.82 6.59 -0.46
C ILE A 80 -9.30 6.61 -0.88
N THR A 81 -9.82 7.80 -1.17
CA THR A 81 -11.22 7.99 -1.55
C THR A 81 -11.52 7.41 -2.93
N GLU A 82 -10.66 7.68 -3.92
CA GLU A 82 -10.82 7.21 -5.31
C GLU A 82 -10.69 5.69 -5.43
N ASN A 83 -9.85 5.06 -4.60
CA ASN A 83 -9.69 3.60 -4.58
C ASN A 83 -10.75 2.89 -3.71
N LEU A 84 -11.71 3.63 -3.14
CA LEU A 84 -12.77 3.08 -2.29
C LEU A 84 -12.22 2.20 -1.15
N CYS A 85 -11.12 2.65 -0.55
CA CYS A 85 -10.51 1.92 0.57
C CYS A 85 -11.48 1.86 1.74
N MET A 86 -11.62 0.67 2.34
CA MET A 86 -12.43 0.43 3.52
C MET A 86 -11.54 0.17 4.72
N PHE A 87 -11.99 0.59 5.89
CA PHE A 87 -11.20 0.56 7.12
C PHE A 87 -12.00 -0.05 8.27
N SER A 88 -11.30 -0.46 9.33
CA SER A 88 -11.90 -0.64 10.64
C SER A 88 -12.18 0.74 11.29
N PRO A 89 -13.00 0.81 12.36
CA PRO A 89 -13.21 2.06 13.10
C PRO A 89 -11.93 2.69 13.66
N GLU A 90 -10.91 1.86 13.91
CA GLU A 90 -9.60 2.30 14.39
C GLU A 90 -8.67 2.78 13.26
N GLY A 91 -9.08 2.60 11.99
CA GLY A 91 -8.34 3.04 10.81
C GLY A 91 -7.49 1.96 10.13
N TYR A 92 -7.62 0.68 10.48
CA TYR A 92 -6.85 -0.37 9.79
C TYR A 92 -7.43 -0.66 8.41
N LEU A 93 -6.60 -0.68 7.37
CA LEU A 93 -7.03 -0.93 5.99
C LEU A 93 -7.52 -2.37 5.80
N TYR A 94 -8.68 -2.55 5.17
CA TYR A 94 -9.26 -3.84 4.86
C TYR A 94 -8.82 -4.37 3.49
N LEU A 95 -8.28 -5.59 3.46
CA LEU A 95 -7.94 -6.30 2.23
C LEU A 95 -9.07 -7.25 1.83
N PHE A 96 -9.86 -6.84 0.85
CA PHE A 96 -11.00 -7.63 0.36
C PHE A 96 -10.64 -9.07 -0.06
N MET A 97 -9.52 -9.24 -0.77
CA MET A 97 -9.08 -10.56 -1.23
C MET A 97 -8.67 -11.48 -0.08
N GLN A 98 -8.12 -10.92 1.01
CA GLN A 98 -7.63 -11.68 2.17
C GLN A 98 -8.65 -11.73 3.31
N ARG A 99 -9.76 -10.99 3.20
CA ARG A 99 -10.83 -10.84 4.19
C ARG A 99 -10.32 -10.51 5.59
N ARG A 100 -9.34 -9.60 5.68
CA ARG A 100 -8.69 -9.20 6.94
C ARG A 100 -8.23 -7.74 6.90
N PHE A 101 -8.00 -7.17 8.08
CA PHE A 101 -7.35 -5.87 8.23
C PHE A 101 -5.81 -6.02 8.24
N ILE A 102 -5.11 -5.05 7.65
CA ILE A 102 -3.64 -4.98 7.66
C ILE A 102 -3.17 -4.35 8.96
N ASN A 103 -2.06 -4.87 9.51
CA ASN A 103 -1.36 -4.32 10.68
C ASN A 103 -2.23 -4.19 11.94
N GLU A 104 -3.39 -4.85 11.96
CA GLU A 104 -4.21 -5.00 13.15
C GLU A 104 -3.45 -5.88 14.16
N PRO A 105 -3.22 -5.39 15.39
CA PRO A 105 -2.57 -6.21 16.41
C PRO A 105 -3.43 -7.44 16.71
N VAL A 106 -2.82 -8.63 16.62
CA VAL A 106 -3.47 -9.88 17.01
C VAL A 106 -3.64 -9.84 18.53
N ALA A 107 -4.89 -9.87 18.98
CA ALA A 107 -5.26 -9.96 20.40
C ALA A 107 -4.88 -11.32 20.99
#